data_AF-A0A927YH51-F1
#
_entry.id   AF-A0A927YH51-F1
#
_cell.length_a   1.000
_cell.length_b   1.000
_cell.length_c   1.000
_cell.angle_alpha   90.00
_cell.angle_beta   90.00
_cell.angle_gamma   90.00
#
_symmetry.space_group_name_H-M   'P 1'
#
loop_
_entity.id
_entity.type
_entity.pdbx_description
1 polymer ?
#
loop_
_entity_poly.entity_id
_entity_poly.type
_entity_poly.pdbx_seq_one_letter_code
_entity_poly.pdbx_strand_id
1 'polypeptide(L)'
;MEFMGLSDMIESSHEKGRKLQLHYWYVGEHEIHGDMFRLGHGIVTGHRKLPDAMDMHTSAVEAMHIDEEAEELILTTGNSVYHCPLAYCNFEEQDAYPDIIPDYATLKEKYRGTIEYPSIEPGKVLLVLANFCEYYFHSLYYVPEDSEEGKKLEFSGWAHVGMFQDSYLINTKDHRIDLRYFPHYQNIEFYSEDTNGCPLFIENIGDVAIYAKTSEGIIKLEPGDRKEVTKANAEEEIPILPGGDLYPAGIIE
;
A
#
# COMPACT_ATOMS: atom_id res chain seq x y z
N MET A 1 -38.06 15.05 -8.10
CA MET A 1 -36.68 15.13 -8.61
C MET A 1 -35.92 15.93 -7.57
N GLU A 2 -35.49 15.26 -6.51
CA GLU A 2 -34.74 15.88 -5.42
C GLU A 2 -33.30 16.04 -5.88
N PHE A 3 -32.79 17.27 -5.76
CA PHE A 3 -31.38 17.56 -5.95
C PHE A 3 -30.60 17.00 -4.77
N MET A 4 -29.74 16.01 -5.00
CA MET A 4 -28.70 15.64 -4.03
C MET A 4 -27.77 16.84 -3.85
N GLY A 5 -27.56 17.24 -2.59
CA GLY A 5 -26.67 18.35 -2.24
C GLY A 5 -25.21 17.99 -2.49
N LEU A 6 -24.38 18.98 -2.82
CA LEU A 6 -22.93 18.81 -2.98
C LEU A 6 -22.25 18.19 -1.74
N SER A 7 -22.85 18.32 -0.55
CA SER A 7 -22.38 17.68 0.69
C SER A 7 -22.49 16.15 0.65
N ASP A 8 -23.53 15.62 -0.01
CA ASP A 8 -23.79 14.18 -0.06
C ASP A 8 -22.92 13.50 -1.13
N MET A 9 -22.33 14.27 -2.05
CA MET A 9 -21.34 13.77 -3.01
C MET A 9 -19.92 13.68 -2.43
N ILE A 10 -19.62 14.41 -1.33
CA ILE A 10 -18.30 14.43 -0.69
C ILE A 10 -18.19 13.37 0.42
N GLU A 11 -19.31 12.80 0.90
CA GLU A 11 -19.31 11.63 1.80
C GLU A 11 -18.91 10.30 1.11
N SER A 12 -18.50 10.32 -0.17
CA SER A 12 -18.44 9.11 -1.01
C SER A 12 -17.06 8.45 -1.24
N SER A 13 -16.01 8.78 -0.50
CA SER A 13 -14.69 8.11 -0.69
C SER A 13 -14.08 7.42 0.54
N HIS A 14 -14.58 7.66 1.76
CA HIS A 14 -14.25 6.78 2.89
C HIS A 14 -15.28 5.65 2.95
N GLU A 15 -14.92 4.48 2.44
CA GLU A 15 -15.73 3.26 2.58
C GLU A 15 -16.17 3.08 4.04
N LYS A 16 -17.48 3.19 4.28
CA LYS A 16 -18.09 2.86 5.58
C LYS A 16 -17.65 1.46 5.99
N GLY A 17 -16.82 1.37 7.02
CA GLY A 17 -16.36 0.10 7.57
C GLY A 17 -14.88 -0.23 7.32
N ARG A 18 -14.13 0.62 6.62
CA ARG A 18 -12.68 0.42 6.48
C ARG A 18 -11.99 0.55 7.85
N LYS A 19 -11.21 -0.47 8.22
CA LYS A 19 -10.43 -0.48 9.47
C LYS A 19 -9.33 0.57 9.39
N LEU A 20 -9.11 1.30 10.49
CA LEU A 20 -7.90 2.10 10.66
C LEU A 20 -6.75 1.14 10.92
N GLN A 21 -5.76 1.11 10.04
CA GLN A 21 -4.64 0.19 10.13
C GLN A 21 -3.30 0.89 10.27
N LEU A 22 -2.34 0.17 10.84
CA LEU A 22 -0.94 0.57 10.92
C LEU A 22 -0.09 -0.59 10.36
N HIS A 23 0.57 -0.35 9.23
CA HIS A 23 1.45 -1.32 8.54
C HIS A 23 2.91 -1.02 8.87
N TYR A 24 3.79 -2.01 8.70
CA TYR A 24 5.23 -1.91 8.99
C TYR A 24 5.49 -1.36 10.39
N TRP A 25 4.70 -1.84 11.35
CA TRP A 25 4.51 -1.17 12.62
C TRP A 25 5.41 -1.71 13.73
N TYR A 26 5.70 -0.86 14.71
CA TYR A 26 6.28 -1.27 15.99
C TYR A 26 5.73 -0.37 17.11
N VAL A 27 5.84 -0.79 18.37
CA VAL A 27 5.50 0.00 19.54
C VAL A 27 6.77 0.32 20.31
N GLY A 28 7.04 1.61 20.49
CA GLY A 28 8.21 2.12 21.21
C GLY A 28 7.83 2.94 22.43
N GLU A 29 8.82 3.18 23.29
CA GLU A 29 8.69 4.02 24.48
C GLU A 29 9.34 5.41 24.27
N HIS A 30 8.63 6.46 24.69
CA HIS A 30 9.02 7.86 24.51
C HIS A 30 8.82 8.63 25.81
N GLU A 31 9.84 9.38 26.25
CA GLU A 31 9.75 10.27 27.40
C GLU A 31 9.23 11.64 26.95
N ILE A 32 8.08 12.06 27.50
CA ILE A 32 7.50 13.38 27.25
C ILE A 32 7.25 14.05 28.60
N HIS A 33 7.92 15.18 28.84
CA HIS A 33 7.81 15.94 30.09
C HIS A 33 8.10 15.13 31.38
N GLY A 34 8.93 14.09 31.30
CA GLY A 34 9.31 13.23 32.43
C GLY A 34 8.41 12.02 32.64
N ASP A 35 7.33 11.90 31.87
CA ASP A 35 6.45 10.73 31.86
C ASP A 35 6.78 9.84 30.65
N MET A 36 6.78 8.52 30.87
CA MET A 36 7.03 7.53 29.81
C MET A 36 5.71 7.13 29.14
N PHE A 37 5.65 7.30 27.82
CA PHE A 37 4.51 6.94 26.99
C PHE A 37 4.89 5.87 25.98
N ARG A 38 3.92 5.01 25.65
CA ARG A 38 4.05 4.06 24.55
C ARG A 38 3.36 4.62 23.32
N LEU A 39 4.02 4.60 22.19
CA LEU A 39 3.49 5.07 20.90
C LEU A 39 3.64 3.95 19.88
N GLY A 40 2.59 3.68 19.11
CA GLY A 40 2.69 2.88 17.89
C GLY A 40 3.29 3.71 16.78
N HIS A 41 4.16 3.13 15.97
CA HIS A 41 4.79 3.74 14.80
C HIS A 41 4.47 2.90 13.58
N GLY A 42 4.36 3.51 12.41
CA GLY A 42 4.19 2.80 11.15
C GLY A 42 3.39 3.59 10.13
N ILE A 43 3.05 2.90 9.05
CA ILE A 43 2.33 3.47 7.91
C ILE A 43 0.83 3.36 8.12
N VAL A 44 0.14 4.50 8.18
CA VAL A 44 -1.30 4.53 8.43
C VAL A 44 -2.11 4.36 7.16
N THR A 45 -3.21 3.61 7.28
CA THR A 45 -4.27 3.56 6.26
C THR A 45 -5.66 3.61 6.90
N GLY A 46 -6.65 4.10 6.15
CA GLY A 46 -8.04 4.17 6.62
C GLY A 46 -8.29 5.29 7.65
N HIS A 47 -7.35 6.20 7.84
CA HIS A 47 -7.51 7.33 8.75
C HIS A 47 -8.39 8.43 8.13
N ARG A 48 -9.30 9.00 8.91
CA ARG A 48 -10.24 10.03 8.41
C ARG A 48 -9.59 11.39 8.15
N LYS A 49 -8.44 11.64 8.78
CA LYS A 49 -7.75 12.94 8.81
C LYS A 49 -6.28 12.85 8.42
N LEU A 50 -5.81 11.68 7.99
CA LEU A 50 -4.47 11.53 7.46
C LEU A 50 -4.57 10.77 6.15
N PRO A 51 -3.78 11.14 5.13
CA PRO A 51 -3.70 10.35 3.92
C PRO A 51 -3.19 8.94 4.21
N ASP A 52 -3.62 7.99 3.38
CA ASP A 52 -3.03 6.66 3.34
C ASP A 52 -1.55 6.71 2.95
N ALA A 53 -0.80 5.69 3.36
CA ALA A 53 0.63 5.53 3.12
C ALA A 53 1.52 6.57 3.82
N MET A 54 0.97 7.35 4.77
CA MET A 54 1.75 8.27 5.58
C MET A 54 2.41 7.55 6.76
N ASP A 55 3.72 7.73 6.93
CA ASP A 55 4.41 7.34 8.15
C ASP A 55 4.01 8.25 9.31
N MET A 56 3.65 7.64 10.44
CA MET A 56 3.20 8.36 11.63
C MET A 56 3.55 7.61 12.91
N HIS A 57 3.45 8.34 14.02
CA HIS A 57 3.29 7.76 15.34
C HIS A 57 1.92 8.08 15.90
N THR A 58 1.33 7.14 16.63
CA THR A 58 0.05 7.32 17.31
C THR A 58 0.20 8.28 18.49
N SER A 59 -0.92 8.71 19.06
CA SER A 59 -0.93 9.21 20.43
C SER A 59 -0.59 8.09 21.44
N ALA A 60 -0.52 8.42 22.72
CA ALA A 60 -0.28 7.44 23.79
C ALA A 60 -1.21 6.22 23.67
N VAL A 61 -0.60 5.04 23.68
CA VAL A 61 -1.27 3.74 23.68
C VAL A 61 -1.78 3.46 25.10
N GLU A 62 -3.09 3.27 25.22
CA GLU A 62 -3.78 3.00 26.49
C GLU A 62 -3.95 1.50 26.73
N ALA A 63 -4.14 0.71 25.66
CA ALA A 63 -4.29 -0.74 25.73
C ALA A 63 -3.82 -1.42 24.44
N MET A 64 -3.44 -2.69 24.57
CA MET A 64 -3.03 -3.56 23.48
C MET A 64 -3.65 -4.94 23.65
N HIS A 65 -4.12 -5.54 22.54
CA HIS A 65 -4.68 -6.87 22.52
C HIS A 65 -4.34 -7.58 21.21
N ILE A 66 -3.94 -8.85 21.28
CA ILE A 66 -3.71 -9.67 20.09
C ILE A 66 -5.01 -10.38 19.75
N ASP A 67 -5.53 -10.12 18.55
CA ASP A 67 -6.60 -10.89 17.95
C ASP A 67 -5.97 -12.00 17.09
N GLU A 68 -5.97 -13.22 17.62
CA GLU A 68 -5.40 -14.38 16.92
C GLU A 68 -6.24 -14.81 15.71
N GLU A 69 -7.55 -14.53 15.70
CA GLU A 69 -8.45 -14.91 14.60
C GLU A 69 -8.26 -13.96 13.41
N ALA A 70 -8.14 -12.67 13.68
CA ALA A 70 -7.88 -11.65 12.65
C ALA A 70 -6.37 -11.46 12.35
N GLU A 71 -5.50 -12.19 13.04
CA GLU A 71 -4.03 -12.10 12.94
C GLU A 71 -3.50 -10.66 13.02
N GLU A 72 -4.02 -9.88 13.97
CA GLU A 72 -3.69 -8.46 14.18
C GLU A 72 -3.41 -8.13 15.65
N LEU A 73 -2.49 -7.18 15.88
CA LEU A 73 -2.38 -6.49 17.15
C LEU A 73 -3.32 -5.27 17.12
N ILE A 74 -4.20 -5.17 18.10
CA ILE A 74 -5.10 -4.03 18.27
C ILE A 74 -4.46 -3.05 19.24
N LEU A 75 -4.12 -1.85 18.77
CA LEU A 75 -3.65 -0.74 19.59
C LEU A 75 -4.79 0.24 19.86
N THR A 76 -5.17 0.40 21.12
CA THR A 76 -6.16 1.39 21.54
C THR A 76 -5.48 2.63 22.08
N THR A 77 -5.82 3.79 21.53
CA THR A 77 -5.47 5.10 22.06
C THR A 77 -6.73 5.83 22.51
N GLY A 78 -6.59 6.99 23.14
CA GLY A 78 -7.75 7.75 23.63
C GLY A 78 -8.76 8.18 22.55
N ASN A 79 -8.39 8.18 21.26
CA ASN A 79 -9.28 8.61 20.17
C ASN A 79 -9.42 7.61 19.03
N SER A 80 -8.58 6.57 18.97
CA SER A 80 -8.47 5.70 17.80
C SER A 80 -8.16 4.25 18.21
N VAL A 81 -8.64 3.31 17.40
CA VAL A 81 -8.26 1.90 17.46
C VAL A 81 -7.55 1.57 16.17
N TYR A 82 -6.27 1.20 16.27
CA TYR A 82 -5.45 0.80 15.14
C TYR A 82 -5.38 -0.72 15.09
N HIS A 83 -5.63 -1.27 13.92
CA HIS A 83 -5.49 -2.68 13.61
C HIS A 83 -4.16 -2.89 12.92
N CYS A 84 -3.26 -3.64 13.55
CA CYS A 84 -1.88 -3.77 13.12
C CYS A 84 -1.63 -5.21 12.67
N PRO A 85 -1.65 -5.52 11.35
CA PRO A 85 -1.47 -6.89 10.86
C PRO A 85 -0.15 -7.49 11.34
N LEU A 86 -0.18 -8.67 11.94
CA LEU A 86 1.01 -9.27 12.61
C LEU A 86 2.13 -9.59 11.61
N ALA A 87 1.78 -9.98 10.38
CA ALA A 87 2.73 -10.19 9.28
C ALA A 87 3.54 -8.93 8.93
N TYR A 88 2.98 -7.74 9.20
CA TYR A 88 3.57 -6.43 8.93
C TYR A 88 4.21 -5.79 10.17
N CYS A 89 4.52 -6.55 11.22
CA CYS A 89 5.34 -6.04 12.31
C CYS A 89 6.77 -5.78 11.83
N ASN A 90 7.31 -4.60 12.13
CA ASN A 90 8.73 -4.31 11.97
C ASN A 90 9.50 -4.93 13.15
N PHE A 91 9.81 -6.23 13.03
CA PHE A 91 10.49 -6.99 14.07
C PHE A 91 11.89 -6.45 14.40
N GLU A 92 12.57 -5.78 13.47
CA GLU A 92 13.90 -5.22 13.72
C GLU A 92 13.83 -4.03 14.69
N GLU A 93 12.87 -3.13 14.49
CA GLU A 93 12.61 -2.02 15.41
C GLU A 93 11.97 -2.51 16.72
N GLN A 94 11.05 -3.47 16.64
CA GLN A 94 10.37 -4.01 17.82
C GLN A 94 11.31 -4.77 18.76
N ASP A 95 12.42 -5.32 18.24
CA ASP A 95 13.46 -5.98 19.04
C ASP A 95 14.13 -5.06 20.06
N ALA A 96 14.06 -3.73 19.88
CA ALA A 96 14.50 -2.77 20.87
C ALA A 96 13.57 -2.69 22.10
N TYR A 97 12.32 -3.15 21.96
CA TYR A 97 11.27 -3.09 22.99
C TYR A 97 10.48 -4.41 23.11
N PRO A 98 11.15 -5.55 23.35
CA PRO A 98 10.51 -6.88 23.26
C PRO A 98 9.46 -7.12 24.33
N ASP A 99 9.53 -6.40 25.45
CA ASP A 99 8.65 -6.57 26.62
C ASP A 99 7.33 -5.78 26.52
N ILE A 100 7.16 -4.95 25.48
CA ILE A 100 5.94 -4.14 25.31
C ILE A 100 4.76 -4.99 24.84
N ILE A 101 5.01 -5.91 23.91
CA ILE A 101 3.98 -6.73 23.28
C ILE A 101 3.89 -8.09 24.00
N PRO A 102 2.68 -8.50 24.46
CA PRO A 102 2.50 -9.83 25.04
C PRO A 102 2.93 -10.93 24.06
N ASP A 103 3.62 -11.97 24.58
CA ASP A 103 4.04 -13.14 23.80
C ASP A 103 4.82 -12.82 22.50
N TYR A 104 5.54 -11.70 22.49
CA TYR A 104 6.29 -11.21 21.32
C TYR A 104 7.21 -12.25 20.69
N ALA A 105 7.90 -13.07 21.48
CA ALA A 105 8.79 -14.11 20.97
C ALA A 105 8.05 -15.13 20.10
N THR A 106 6.86 -15.54 20.52
CA THR A 106 5.99 -16.47 19.77
C THR A 106 5.45 -15.81 18.50
N LEU A 107 5.02 -14.55 18.60
CA LEU A 107 4.56 -13.78 17.43
C LEU A 107 5.67 -13.66 16.38
N LYS A 108 6.88 -13.32 16.81
CA LYS A 108 8.04 -13.20 15.93
C LYS A 108 8.39 -14.51 15.25
N GLU A 109 8.35 -15.63 15.96
CA GLU A 109 8.58 -16.94 15.36
C GLU A 109 7.51 -17.27 14.31
N LYS A 110 6.25 -16.92 14.55
CA LYS A 110 5.13 -17.22 13.63
C LYS A 110 5.13 -16.33 12.38
N TYR A 111 5.36 -15.02 12.53
CA TYR A 111 5.07 -14.03 11.49
C TYR A 111 6.30 -13.39 10.84
N ARG A 112 7.50 -13.54 11.42
CA ARG A 112 8.70 -12.94 10.81
C ARG A 112 9.01 -13.60 9.47
N GLY A 113 9.02 -12.79 8.41
CA GLY A 113 9.36 -13.26 7.07
C GLY A 113 8.25 -14.06 6.38
N THR A 114 7.00 -13.98 6.86
CA THR A 114 5.85 -14.62 6.20
C THR A 114 5.29 -13.82 5.03
N ILE A 115 5.69 -12.55 4.87
CA ILE A 115 5.34 -11.76 3.69
C ILE A 115 6.05 -12.38 2.49
N GLU A 116 5.28 -13.07 1.66
CA GLU A 116 5.77 -13.57 0.37
C GLU A 116 5.81 -12.42 -0.64
N TYR A 117 6.99 -12.16 -1.20
CA TYR A 117 7.11 -11.21 -2.30
C TYR A 117 6.57 -11.86 -3.58
N PRO A 118 5.57 -11.25 -4.24
CA PRO A 118 5.00 -11.85 -5.43
C PRO A 118 6.04 -12.07 -6.54
N SER A 119 5.91 -13.22 -7.21
CA SER A 119 6.74 -13.59 -8.36
C SER A 119 5.88 -14.05 -9.54
N ILE A 120 6.47 -14.09 -10.73
CA ILE A 120 5.83 -14.51 -11.98
C ILE A 120 6.83 -15.29 -12.84
N GLU A 121 6.36 -16.04 -13.83
CA GLU A 121 7.22 -16.81 -14.73
C GLU A 121 8.19 -15.91 -15.52
N PRO A 122 9.38 -16.42 -15.91
CA PRO A 122 10.29 -15.69 -16.79
C PRO A 122 9.61 -15.19 -18.07
N GLY A 123 10.07 -14.04 -18.57
CA GLY A 123 9.49 -13.36 -19.75
C GLY A 123 8.32 -12.44 -19.45
N LYS A 124 7.80 -12.44 -18.22
CA LYS A 124 6.69 -11.59 -17.80
C LYS A 124 7.14 -10.56 -16.77
N VAL A 125 6.56 -9.38 -16.84
CA VAL A 125 6.79 -8.28 -15.90
C VAL A 125 5.63 -8.25 -14.92
N LEU A 126 5.93 -8.19 -13.62
CA LEU A 126 4.92 -8.05 -12.57
C LEU A 126 5.18 -6.77 -11.77
N LEU A 127 4.22 -5.85 -11.84
CA LEU A 127 4.13 -4.68 -10.97
C LEU A 127 3.22 -5.00 -9.79
N VAL A 128 3.75 -4.87 -8.58
CA VAL A 128 3.01 -5.12 -7.33
C VAL A 128 2.67 -3.79 -6.69
N LEU A 129 1.38 -3.60 -6.41
CA LEU A 129 0.82 -2.39 -5.83
C LEU A 129 0.19 -2.67 -4.47
N ALA A 130 0.27 -1.69 -3.56
CA ALA A 130 -0.42 -1.71 -2.28
C ALA A 130 -0.73 -0.28 -1.82
N ASN A 131 -1.92 -0.06 -1.27
CA ASN A 131 -2.36 1.25 -0.78
C ASN A 131 -1.66 1.72 0.51
N PHE A 132 -0.97 0.82 1.21
CA PHE A 132 -0.07 1.13 2.32
C PHE A 132 1.39 1.32 1.88
N CYS A 133 1.66 1.44 0.58
CA CYS A 133 2.96 1.84 0.05
C CYS A 133 2.88 3.25 -0.54
N GLU A 134 3.92 4.06 -0.33
CA GLU A 134 4.03 5.37 -0.98
C GLU A 134 3.91 5.21 -2.50
N TYR A 135 3.05 6.04 -3.10
CA TYR A 135 2.76 6.03 -4.54
C TYR A 135 2.26 4.68 -5.06
N TYR A 136 1.65 3.88 -4.17
CA TYR A 136 1.22 2.50 -4.40
C TYR A 136 2.32 1.50 -4.70
N PHE A 137 3.59 1.89 -4.83
CA PHE A 137 4.63 1.00 -5.34
C PHE A 137 5.18 0.09 -4.24
N HIS A 138 4.94 -1.22 -4.37
CA HIS A 138 5.57 -2.21 -3.50
C HIS A 138 6.84 -2.79 -4.13
N SER A 139 6.73 -3.33 -5.35
CA SER A 139 7.87 -3.96 -6.01
C SER A 139 7.66 -4.18 -7.51
N LEU A 140 8.77 -4.31 -8.23
CA LEU A 140 8.80 -4.88 -9.58
C LEU A 140 9.43 -6.28 -9.55
N TYR A 141 8.88 -7.22 -10.30
CA TYR A 141 9.47 -8.53 -10.55
C TYR A 141 9.60 -8.78 -12.05
N TYR A 142 10.80 -9.14 -12.50
CA TYR A 142 11.06 -9.57 -13.87
C TYR A 142 12.31 -10.46 -13.92
N VAL A 143 12.19 -11.59 -14.61
CA VAL A 143 13.28 -12.48 -14.99
C VAL A 143 13.24 -12.64 -16.51
N PRO A 144 14.30 -12.29 -17.26
CA PRO A 144 14.34 -12.50 -18.71
C PRO A 144 14.19 -13.98 -19.09
N GLU A 145 13.51 -14.29 -20.21
CA GLU A 145 13.37 -15.69 -20.69
C GLU A 145 14.73 -16.35 -20.99
N ASP A 146 15.68 -15.56 -21.48
CA ASP A 146 17.04 -15.99 -21.83
C ASP A 146 18.00 -16.00 -20.63
N SER A 147 17.48 -15.82 -19.40
CA SER A 147 18.30 -15.82 -18.19
C SER A 147 18.78 -17.24 -17.85
N GLU A 148 20.07 -17.52 -18.11
CA GLU A 148 20.70 -18.82 -17.84
C GLU A 148 20.60 -19.26 -16.36
N GLU A 149 20.53 -18.30 -15.44
CA GLU A 149 20.49 -18.54 -13.98
C GLU A 149 19.15 -18.19 -13.34
N GLY A 150 18.13 -17.82 -14.13
CA GLY A 150 16.84 -17.35 -13.60
C GLY A 150 16.97 -16.09 -12.73
N LYS A 151 18.03 -15.30 -12.95
CA LYS A 151 18.34 -14.15 -12.12
C LYS A 151 17.34 -13.03 -12.36
N LYS A 152 16.67 -12.60 -11.28
CA LYS A 152 15.79 -11.42 -11.25
C LYS A 152 16.60 -10.16 -11.58
N LEU A 153 16.05 -9.30 -12.43
CA LEU A 153 16.62 -7.98 -12.66
C LEU A 153 16.37 -7.05 -11.47
N GLU A 154 17.40 -6.30 -11.12
CA GLU A 154 17.29 -5.22 -10.15
C GLU A 154 16.54 -4.05 -10.77
N PHE A 155 15.71 -3.39 -9.96
CA PHE A 155 14.92 -2.23 -10.35
C PHE A 155 15.25 -1.03 -9.47
N SER A 156 14.87 0.15 -9.94
CA SER A 156 14.86 1.38 -9.17
C SER A 156 13.50 2.06 -9.33
N GLY A 157 12.90 2.46 -8.22
CA GLY A 157 11.67 3.25 -8.17
C GLY A 157 11.97 4.64 -7.61
N TRP A 158 11.46 5.69 -8.25
CA TRP A 158 11.66 7.07 -7.79
C TRP A 158 10.39 7.89 -7.96
N ALA A 159 10.00 8.56 -6.90
CA ALA A 159 8.98 9.59 -6.95
C ALA A 159 9.57 10.89 -7.53
N HIS A 160 8.88 11.48 -8.48
CA HIS A 160 9.11 12.84 -8.92
C HIS A 160 7.98 13.72 -8.37
N VAL A 161 8.29 14.47 -7.32
CA VAL A 161 7.37 15.41 -6.68
C VAL A 161 7.22 16.64 -7.55
N GLY A 162 6.04 16.79 -8.16
CA GLY A 162 5.76 17.88 -9.10
C GLY A 162 5.07 19.04 -8.42
N MET A 163 5.20 20.24 -8.97
CA MET A 163 4.44 21.42 -8.51
C MET A 163 2.92 21.30 -8.78
N PHE A 164 2.53 20.44 -9.73
CA PHE A 164 1.14 20.26 -10.15
C PHE A 164 0.66 18.81 -10.01
N GLN A 165 1.53 17.84 -10.25
CA GLN A 165 1.20 16.43 -10.18
C GLN A 165 2.46 15.62 -9.92
N ASP A 166 2.39 14.73 -8.94
CA ASP A 166 3.46 13.77 -8.66
C ASP A 166 3.44 12.66 -9.71
N SER A 167 4.61 12.07 -9.97
CA SER A 167 4.71 10.87 -10.81
C SER A 167 5.65 9.87 -10.18
N TYR A 168 5.46 8.60 -10.49
CA TYR A 168 6.35 7.54 -10.04
C TYR A 168 6.97 6.84 -11.24
N LEU A 169 8.29 6.69 -11.21
CA LEU A 169 9.10 6.09 -12.28
C LEU A 169 9.76 4.82 -11.78
N ILE A 170 9.60 3.73 -12.54
CA ILE A 170 10.13 2.41 -12.20
C ILE A 170 10.88 1.86 -13.42
N ASN A 171 12.20 1.70 -13.26
CA ASN A 171 13.05 1.17 -14.32
C ASN A 171 13.88 -0.01 -13.84
N THR A 172 14.14 -0.98 -14.71
CA THR A 172 15.21 -1.96 -14.46
C THR A 172 16.58 -1.29 -14.64
N LYS A 173 17.62 -1.80 -13.98
CA LYS A 173 18.99 -1.25 -14.09
C LYS A 173 19.54 -1.21 -15.53
N ASP A 174 19.07 -2.11 -16.38
CA ASP A 174 19.43 -2.17 -17.80
C ASP A 174 18.48 -1.36 -18.70
N HIS A 175 17.50 -0.68 -18.10
CA HIS A 175 16.47 0.11 -18.78
C HIS A 175 15.63 -0.68 -19.79
N ARG A 176 15.54 -2.01 -19.65
CA ARG A 176 14.62 -2.84 -20.46
C ARG A 176 13.16 -2.59 -20.11
N ILE A 177 12.88 -2.25 -18.85
CA ILE A 177 11.54 -1.92 -18.37
C ILE A 177 11.55 -0.45 -17.94
N ASP A 178 10.57 0.32 -18.40
CA ASP A 178 10.29 1.72 -18.04
C ASP A 178 8.78 1.92 -17.87
N LEU A 179 8.35 1.79 -16.62
CA LEU A 179 6.98 2.03 -16.20
C LEU A 179 6.88 3.38 -15.51
N ARG A 180 5.91 4.19 -15.91
CA ARG A 180 5.65 5.48 -15.29
C ARG A 180 4.18 5.77 -15.18
N TYR A 181 3.77 6.25 -14.03
CA TYR A 181 2.38 6.60 -13.78
C TYR A 181 2.22 7.83 -12.91
N PHE A 182 1.07 8.49 -13.05
CA PHE A 182 0.56 9.44 -12.09
C PHE A 182 -0.24 8.68 -11.02
N PRO A 183 0.13 8.80 -9.75
CA PRO A 183 -0.67 8.27 -8.65
C PRO A 183 -1.80 9.25 -8.33
N HIS A 184 -2.97 8.69 -8.07
CA HIS A 184 -4.20 9.40 -7.70
C HIS A 184 -4.87 8.64 -6.55
N TYR A 185 -5.96 9.18 -6.00
CA TYR A 185 -6.68 8.45 -4.94
C TYR A 185 -7.24 7.10 -5.44
N GLN A 186 -6.74 6.00 -4.89
CA GLN A 186 -7.09 4.61 -5.23
C GLN A 186 -6.92 4.26 -6.73
N ASN A 187 -6.15 5.04 -7.48
CA ASN A 187 -5.90 4.75 -8.88
C ASN A 187 -4.52 5.21 -9.33
N ILE A 188 -4.01 4.56 -10.37
CA ILE A 188 -2.79 4.97 -11.07
C ILE A 188 -3.10 5.16 -12.55
N GLU A 189 -2.45 6.14 -13.16
CA GLU A 189 -2.59 6.43 -14.59
C GLU A 189 -1.24 6.32 -15.28
N PHE A 190 -1.06 5.27 -16.08
CA PHE A 190 0.16 5.09 -16.84
C PHE A 190 0.29 6.13 -17.95
N TYR A 191 1.50 6.68 -18.07
CA TYR A 191 1.94 7.44 -19.23
C TYR A 191 3.19 6.84 -19.88
N SER A 192 3.73 5.75 -19.32
CA SER A 192 4.72 4.86 -19.94
C SER A 192 4.49 3.43 -19.46
N GLU A 193 4.35 2.50 -20.39
CA GLU A 193 4.19 1.06 -20.16
C GLU A 193 5.22 0.27 -21.00
N ASP A 194 6.44 0.78 -21.10
CA ASP A 194 7.48 0.15 -21.92
C ASP A 194 8.07 -1.04 -21.17
N THR A 195 7.65 -2.23 -21.56
CA THR A 195 8.17 -3.51 -21.06
C THR A 195 9.10 -4.18 -22.07
N ASN A 196 9.54 -3.47 -23.11
CA ASN A 196 10.30 -4.01 -24.24
C ASN A 196 9.63 -5.26 -24.87
N GLY A 197 8.30 -5.23 -24.96
CA GLY A 197 7.48 -6.27 -25.56
C GLY A 197 7.08 -7.44 -24.64
N CYS A 198 7.51 -7.45 -23.37
CA CYS A 198 7.10 -8.47 -22.40
C CYS A 198 5.66 -8.21 -21.91
N PRO A 199 4.85 -9.26 -21.66
CA PRO A 199 3.54 -9.10 -21.02
C PRO A 199 3.66 -8.42 -19.64
N LEU A 200 2.82 -7.42 -19.40
CA LEU A 200 2.73 -6.70 -18.13
C LEU A 200 1.58 -7.26 -17.29
N PHE A 201 1.88 -7.62 -16.05
CA PHE A 201 0.91 -8.00 -15.02
C PHE A 201 0.94 -6.96 -13.91
N ILE A 202 -0.23 -6.65 -13.37
CA ILE A 202 -0.39 -5.82 -12.18
C ILE A 202 -1.04 -6.70 -11.11
N GLU A 203 -0.54 -6.60 -9.88
CA GLU A 203 -1.08 -7.29 -8.72
C GLU A 203 -1.34 -6.31 -7.57
N ASN A 204 -2.48 -6.45 -6.92
CA ASN A 204 -2.84 -5.67 -5.75
C ASN A 204 -2.72 -6.54 -4.49
N ILE A 205 -1.68 -6.28 -3.68
CA ILE A 205 -1.51 -6.91 -2.35
C ILE A 205 -2.06 -6.04 -1.21
N GLY A 206 -2.67 -4.90 -1.56
CA GLY A 206 -3.32 -3.99 -0.63
C GLY A 206 -4.64 -4.54 -0.09
N ASP A 207 -5.30 -3.75 0.76
CA ASP A 207 -6.58 -4.09 1.40
C ASP A 207 -7.78 -3.34 0.78
N VAL A 208 -7.55 -2.53 -0.27
CA VAL A 208 -8.57 -1.82 -1.03
C VAL A 208 -8.43 -2.07 -2.52
N ALA A 209 -9.51 -1.91 -3.28
CA ALA A 209 -9.45 -1.96 -4.73
C ALA A 209 -8.55 -0.83 -5.29
N ILE A 210 -7.72 -1.16 -6.27
CA ILE A 210 -6.88 -0.21 -7.02
C ILE A 210 -7.30 -0.25 -8.49
N TYR A 211 -7.45 0.92 -9.11
CA TYR A 211 -7.72 1.04 -10.53
C TYR A 211 -6.44 1.43 -11.28
N ALA A 212 -6.08 0.66 -12.30
CA ALA A 212 -4.97 0.99 -13.19
C ALA A 212 -5.49 1.45 -14.55
N LYS A 213 -5.27 2.70 -14.90
CA LYS A 213 -5.53 3.23 -16.25
C LYS A 213 -4.32 2.95 -17.12
N THR A 214 -4.49 2.05 -18.08
CA THR A 214 -3.47 1.50 -18.98
C THR A 214 -3.77 1.88 -20.42
N SER A 215 -2.87 1.55 -21.34
CA SER A 215 -3.07 1.65 -22.80
C SER A 215 -4.21 0.74 -23.31
N GLU A 216 -4.55 -0.31 -22.58
CA GLU A 216 -5.61 -1.26 -22.96
C GLU A 216 -6.97 -0.97 -22.31
N GLY A 217 -7.04 0.02 -21.42
CA GLY A 217 -8.24 0.42 -20.69
C GLY A 217 -8.02 0.56 -19.19
N ILE A 218 -9.11 0.69 -18.42
CA ILE A 218 -9.06 0.72 -16.96
C ILE A 218 -9.18 -0.72 -16.44
N ILE A 219 -8.24 -1.16 -15.62
CA ILE A 219 -8.25 -2.48 -14.97
C ILE A 219 -8.53 -2.26 -13.49
N LYS A 220 -9.63 -2.81 -12.98
CA LYS A 220 -9.89 -2.87 -11.54
C LYS A 220 -9.14 -4.07 -10.94
N LEU A 221 -8.40 -3.86 -9.86
CA LEU A 221 -7.78 -4.94 -9.09
C LEU A 221 -8.35 -4.95 -7.67
N GLU A 222 -9.17 -5.95 -7.36
CA GLU A 222 -9.58 -6.21 -5.98
C GLU A 222 -8.37 -6.65 -5.13
N PRO A 223 -8.42 -6.57 -3.79
CA PRO A 223 -7.39 -7.16 -2.93
C PRO A 223 -7.09 -8.62 -3.32
N GLY A 224 -5.82 -8.91 -3.61
CA GLY A 224 -5.35 -10.23 -4.05
C GLY A 224 -5.47 -10.50 -5.56
N ASP A 225 -6.06 -9.60 -6.35
CA ASP A 225 -6.13 -9.76 -7.79
C ASP A 225 -4.75 -9.61 -8.43
N ARG A 226 -4.48 -10.48 -9.41
CA ARG A 226 -3.40 -10.33 -10.39
C ARG A 226 -3.98 -10.42 -11.80
N LYS A 227 -3.77 -9.38 -12.60
CA LYS A 227 -4.31 -9.28 -13.97
C LYS A 227 -3.23 -8.89 -14.97
N GLU A 228 -3.27 -9.51 -16.14
CA GLU A 228 -2.48 -9.09 -17.30
C GLU A 228 -3.09 -7.82 -17.91
N VAL A 229 -2.26 -6.88 -18.34
CA VAL A 229 -2.68 -5.67 -19.04
C VAL A 229 -3.12 -6.04 -20.46
N THR A 230 -4.41 -6.31 -20.61
CA THR A 230 -5.06 -6.67 -21.88
C THR A 230 -6.48 -6.11 -21.93
N LYS A 231 -7.03 -5.93 -23.13
CA LYS A 231 -8.43 -5.49 -23.31
C LYS A 231 -9.46 -6.40 -22.66
N ALA A 232 -9.16 -7.69 -22.55
CA ALA A 232 -10.08 -8.67 -21.95
C ALA A 232 -10.23 -8.48 -20.44
N ASN A 233 -9.23 -7.88 -19.78
CA ASN A 233 -9.23 -7.59 -18.35
C ASN A 233 -9.62 -6.13 -18.04
N ALA A 234 -9.84 -5.31 -19.07
CA ALA A 234 -10.29 -3.94 -18.90
C ALA A 234 -11.81 -3.89 -18.63
N GLU A 235 -12.22 -2.96 -17.79
CA GLU A 235 -13.63 -2.68 -17.50
C GLU A 235 -14.37 -2.27 -18.78
N GLU A 236 -15.52 -2.89 -19.05
CA GLU A 236 -16.33 -2.60 -20.23
C GLU A 236 -16.93 -1.19 -20.20
N GLU A 237 -17.31 -0.73 -19.00
CA GLU A 237 -17.79 0.61 -18.73
C GLU A 237 -16.69 1.39 -18.00
N ILE A 238 -16.41 2.62 -18.42
CA ILE A 238 -15.43 3.49 -17.76
C ILE A 238 -15.98 3.84 -16.37
N PRO A 239 -15.40 3.31 -15.28
CA PRO A 239 -15.88 3.64 -13.96
C PRO A 239 -15.63 5.12 -13.66
N ILE A 240 -16.51 5.72 -12.87
CA ILE A 240 -16.18 6.99 -12.21
C ILE A 240 -15.13 6.64 -11.16
N LEU A 241 -13.89 7.06 -11.42
CA LEU A 241 -12.79 6.80 -10.50
C LEU A 241 -12.97 7.61 -9.22
N PRO A 242 -12.49 7.09 -8.07
CA PRO A 242 -12.49 7.84 -6.82
C PRO A 242 -11.85 9.23 -7.03
N GLY A 243 -12.57 10.29 -6.65
CA GLY A 243 -12.14 11.66 -6.89
C GLY A 243 -10.91 12.04 -6.05
N GLY A 244 -9.94 12.70 -6.69
CA GLY A 244 -8.72 13.20 -6.04
C GLY A 244 -7.57 13.29 -7.03
N ASP A 245 -7.37 14.48 -7.63
CA ASP A 245 -6.32 14.73 -8.65
C ASP A 245 -4.89 14.73 -8.07
N LEU A 246 -4.76 14.67 -6.73
CA LEU A 246 -3.48 14.76 -6.03
C LEU A 246 -3.27 13.51 -5.16
N TYR A 247 -2.09 12.91 -5.28
CA TYR A 247 -1.60 11.88 -4.36
C TYR A 247 -0.46 12.41 -3.48
N PRO A 248 -0.40 12.07 -2.18
CA PRO A 248 -1.48 11.37 -1.48
C PRO A 248 -2.72 12.25 -1.43
N ALA A 249 -3.91 11.65 -1.44
CA ALA A 249 -5.16 12.39 -1.44
C ALA A 249 -5.18 13.36 -0.26
N GLY A 250 -5.04 14.66 -0.57
CA GLY A 250 -5.16 15.71 0.42
C GLY A 250 -6.57 15.66 1.00
N ILE A 251 -6.67 15.72 2.32
CA ILE A 251 -7.96 15.85 2.97
C ILE A 251 -8.48 17.24 2.66
N ILE A 252 -9.65 17.29 2.04
CA ILE A 252 -10.44 18.52 1.93
C ILE A 252 -10.90 18.84 3.36
N GLU A 253 -10.43 19.96 3.91
CA GLU A 253 -10.87 20.53 5.20
C GLU A 253 -12.36 20.89 5.20
#